data_AF-A0A4U6W9S0-F1
#
_entry.id   AF-A0A4U6W9S0-F1
#
_cell.length_a   1.000
_cell.length_b   1.000
_cell.length_c   1.000
_cell.angle_alpha   90.00
_cell.angle_beta   90.00
_cell.angle_gamma   90.00
#
_symmetry.space_group_name_H-M   'P 1'
#
loop_
_entity.id
_entity.type
_entity.pdbx_description
1 polymer ?
#
loop_
_entity_poly.entity_id
_entity_poly.type
_entity_poly.pdbx_seq_one_letter_code
_entity_poly.pdbx_strand_id
1 'polypeptide(L)'
;MVKFTAEELRGIMDKKNNIRNMSVIAHVDHGKSTLTDSLVAAAGIIAQEVAGDVRMTDTHADEAERGITIKSTGISLYYEMTEESLKSYKGERDGNEYLINLIDSPGHVDFSSEVTAALRITDGALVVVDCIEGVSVQTETVLRQALGKRIRPVLTVNKMDRCFLELQVEGEEAYQPFSCVIENANVIMATYEDKLFGDIQVYPEKGTVAFSAGLHGWAFTLTSFAKMYASKFGVDETKMMERLWGENFFDPATKKWTTKNTGSPTCKRGFVQLISYAMSHSSKSSTPA
;
A
#
# COMPACT_ATOMS: atom_id res chain seq x y z
N MET A 1 -20.83 -2.55 -11.50
CA MET A 1 -21.46 -3.88 -11.39
C MET A 1 -20.46 -4.75 -10.66
N VAL A 2 -20.88 -5.41 -9.57
CA VAL A 2 -19.98 -6.20 -8.71
C VAL A 2 -19.36 -7.33 -9.53
N LYS A 3 -18.04 -7.52 -9.43
CA LYS A 3 -17.29 -8.47 -10.28
C LYS A 3 -17.50 -9.95 -9.92
N PHE A 4 -18.34 -10.25 -8.94
CA PHE A 4 -18.52 -11.60 -8.41
C PHE A 4 -19.98 -11.83 -7.99
N THR A 5 -20.37 -13.10 -7.98
CA THR A 5 -21.67 -13.59 -7.51
C THR A 5 -21.58 -14.09 -6.06
N ALA A 6 -22.72 -14.15 -5.37
CA ALA A 6 -22.78 -14.70 -4.01
C ALA A 6 -22.39 -16.20 -3.94
N GLU A 7 -22.60 -16.94 -5.02
CA GLU A 7 -22.25 -18.37 -5.11
C GLU A 7 -20.74 -18.58 -5.23
N GLU A 8 -20.06 -17.77 -6.06
CA GLU A 8 -18.60 -17.77 -6.17
C GLU A 8 -17.94 -17.43 -4.82
N LEU A 9 -18.47 -16.41 -4.14
CA LEU A 9 -17.97 -16.02 -2.82
C LEU A 9 -18.12 -17.16 -1.80
N ARG A 10 -19.25 -17.87 -1.82
CA ARG A 10 -19.47 -19.04 -0.96
C ARG A 10 -18.47 -20.17 -1.25
N GLY A 11 -18.17 -20.44 -2.52
CA GLY A 11 -17.19 -21.47 -2.89
C GLY A 11 -15.77 -21.16 -2.39
N ILE A 12 -15.40 -19.89 -2.34
CA ILE A 12 -14.07 -19.47 -1.83
C ILE A 12 -14.01 -19.57 -0.31
N MET A 13 -15.13 -19.44 0.41
CA MET A 13 -15.16 -19.60 1.87
C MET A 13 -14.72 -21.01 2.32
N ASP A 14 -14.83 -22.02 1.46
CA ASP A 14 -14.32 -23.37 1.74
C ASP A 14 -12.79 -23.48 1.54
N LYS A 15 -12.18 -22.58 0.76
CA LYS A 15 -10.75 -22.54 0.44
C LYS A 15 -9.96 -21.76 1.51
N LYS A 16 -9.66 -22.40 2.64
CA LYS A 16 -9.00 -21.76 3.81
C LYS A 16 -7.72 -20.99 3.48
N ASN A 17 -6.89 -21.49 2.57
CA ASN A 17 -5.61 -20.86 2.20
C ASN A 17 -5.76 -19.56 1.38
N ASN A 18 -6.97 -19.32 0.86
CA ASN A 18 -7.29 -18.19 -0.01
C ASN A 18 -8.08 -17.09 0.72
N ILE A 19 -8.35 -17.27 2.02
CA ILE A 19 -8.99 -16.25 2.86
C ILE A 19 -7.90 -15.47 3.59
N ARG A 20 -7.97 -14.14 3.53
CA ARG A 20 -7.04 -13.24 4.22
C ARG A 20 -7.82 -12.20 5.01
N ASN A 21 -7.60 -12.14 6.32
CA ASN A 21 -8.20 -11.11 7.16
C ASN A 21 -7.18 -10.02 7.42
N MET A 22 -7.50 -8.78 7.07
CA MET A 22 -6.58 -7.65 7.18
C MET A 22 -7.27 -6.45 7.79
N SER A 23 -6.61 -5.79 8.74
CA SER A 23 -7.09 -4.53 9.31
C SER A 23 -6.37 -3.34 8.69
N VAL A 24 -7.07 -2.25 8.41
CA VAL A 24 -6.43 -0.98 8.04
C VAL A 24 -6.20 -0.17 9.32
N ILE A 25 -4.94 0.18 9.59
CA ILE A 25 -4.53 0.98 10.74
C ILE A 25 -3.76 2.22 10.27
N ALA A 26 -4.02 3.36 10.90
CA ALA A 26 -3.41 4.63 10.53
C ALA A 26 -3.55 5.66 11.67
N HIS A 27 -2.80 6.75 11.59
CA HIS A 27 -3.15 7.99 12.29
C HIS A 27 -4.45 8.58 11.72
N VAL A 28 -5.09 9.44 12.51
CA VAL A 28 -6.20 10.29 12.05
C VAL A 28 -5.74 11.10 10.83
N ASP A 29 -6.64 11.27 9.86
CA ASP A 29 -6.41 12.02 8.63
C ASP A 29 -5.29 11.53 7.69
N HIS A 30 -4.68 10.37 7.92
CA HIS A 30 -3.74 9.75 6.95
C HIS A 30 -4.41 9.16 5.70
N GLY A 31 -5.74 9.33 5.54
CA GLY A 31 -6.49 8.87 4.37
C GLY A 31 -6.86 7.39 4.39
N LYS A 32 -6.99 6.81 5.60
CA LYS A 32 -7.38 5.42 5.83
C LYS A 32 -8.74 5.07 5.19
N SER A 33 -9.81 5.79 5.56
CA SER A 33 -11.17 5.53 5.03
C SER A 33 -11.25 5.78 3.53
N THR A 34 -10.58 6.83 3.03
CA THR A 34 -10.50 7.12 1.59
C THR A 34 -9.78 6.02 0.81
N LEU A 35 -8.71 5.45 1.37
CA LEU A 35 -8.01 4.32 0.75
C LEU A 35 -8.88 3.05 0.78
N THR A 36 -9.56 2.78 1.89
CA THR A 36 -10.51 1.67 2.01
C THR A 36 -11.60 1.75 0.95
N ASP A 37 -12.21 2.93 0.76
CA ASP A 37 -13.19 3.17 -0.30
C ASP A 37 -12.65 2.89 -1.70
N SER A 38 -11.41 3.31 -1.98
CA SER A 38 -10.76 3.01 -3.26
C SER A 38 -10.59 1.51 -3.50
N LEU A 39 -10.31 0.73 -2.46
CA LEU A 39 -10.25 -0.73 -2.57
C LEU A 39 -11.63 -1.34 -2.84
N VAL A 40 -12.67 -0.84 -2.18
CA VAL A 40 -14.07 -1.24 -2.40
C VAL A 40 -14.52 -0.93 -3.83
N ALA A 41 -14.10 0.22 -4.38
CA ALA A 41 -14.35 0.61 -5.76
C ALA A 41 -13.62 -0.30 -6.75
N ALA A 42 -12.34 -0.60 -6.49
CA ALA A 42 -11.55 -1.50 -7.34
C ALA A 42 -12.12 -2.93 -7.40
N ALA A 43 -12.73 -3.40 -6.30
CA ALA A 43 -13.49 -4.64 -6.22
C ALA A 43 -14.83 -4.61 -6.99
N GLY A 44 -15.26 -3.43 -7.45
CA GLY A 44 -16.48 -3.23 -8.23
C GLY A 44 -17.76 -3.14 -7.39
N ILE A 45 -17.64 -3.01 -6.07
CA ILE A 45 -18.77 -2.88 -5.13
C ILE A 45 -19.42 -1.49 -5.28
N ILE A 46 -18.60 -0.45 -5.41
CA ILE A 46 -19.03 0.93 -5.67
C ILE A 46 -18.46 1.44 -6.99
N ALA A 47 -19.04 2.51 -7.54
CA ALA A 47 -18.48 3.21 -8.68
C ALA A 47 -17.24 4.03 -8.25
N GLN A 48 -16.18 4.00 -9.07
CA GLN A 48 -14.91 4.66 -8.74
C GLN A 48 -15.02 6.18 -8.62
N GLU A 49 -15.96 6.79 -9.34
CA GLU A 49 -16.22 8.24 -9.31
C GLU A 49 -16.79 8.72 -7.97
N VAL A 50 -17.37 7.83 -7.17
CA VAL A 50 -18.00 8.15 -5.88
C VAL A 50 -17.16 7.64 -4.70
N ALA A 51 -16.04 6.99 -4.99
CA ALA A 51 -15.14 6.42 -3.99
C ALA A 51 -14.37 7.54 -3.28
N GLY A 52 -14.33 7.52 -1.94
CA GLY A 52 -13.63 8.50 -1.12
C GLY A 52 -14.54 9.62 -0.59
N ASP A 53 -15.57 10.00 -1.35
CA ASP A 53 -16.60 10.95 -0.94
C ASP A 53 -17.69 10.29 -0.08
N VAL A 54 -18.05 9.04 -0.40
CA VAL A 54 -19.13 8.31 0.28
C VAL A 54 -18.67 7.77 1.63
N ARG A 55 -17.40 7.36 1.76
CA ARG A 55 -16.85 6.68 2.95
C ARG A 55 -17.75 5.54 3.39
N MET A 56 -17.85 4.50 2.58
CA MET A 56 -18.84 3.44 2.72
C MET A 56 -18.74 2.69 4.07
N THR A 57 -17.55 2.68 4.68
CA THR A 57 -17.31 2.08 6.00
C THR A 57 -17.79 2.93 7.17
N ASP A 58 -17.98 4.24 6.98
CA ASP A 58 -18.49 5.17 7.97
C ASP A 58 -20.04 5.14 7.92
N THR A 59 -20.64 4.17 8.62
CA THR A 59 -22.08 3.89 8.55
C THR A 59 -22.91 4.79 9.48
N HIS A 60 -22.27 5.45 10.44
CA HIS A 60 -22.94 6.28 11.43
C HIS A 60 -22.91 7.77 11.03
N ALA A 61 -24.00 8.50 11.32
CA ALA A 61 -24.14 9.90 10.94
C ALA A 61 -23.11 10.83 11.61
N ASP A 62 -22.69 10.52 12.84
CA ASP A 62 -21.65 11.23 13.58
C ASP A 62 -20.24 10.96 13.03
N GLU A 63 -20.00 9.81 12.39
CA GLU A 63 -18.75 9.53 11.68
C GLU A 63 -18.62 10.45 10.46
N ALA A 64 -19.69 10.53 9.66
CA ALA A 64 -19.74 11.40 8.48
C ALA A 64 -19.63 12.89 8.84
N GLU A 65 -20.27 13.34 9.92
CA GLU A 65 -20.22 14.74 10.38
C GLU A 65 -18.82 15.13 10.86
N ARG A 66 -18.15 14.23 11.60
CA ARG A 66 -16.84 14.51 12.20
C ARG A 66 -15.66 14.15 11.31
N GLY A 67 -15.90 13.40 10.24
CA GLY A 67 -14.86 12.92 9.32
C GLY A 67 -13.92 11.87 9.93
N ILE A 68 -14.31 11.23 11.04
CA ILE A 68 -13.52 10.20 11.73
C ILE A 68 -14.28 8.88 11.80
N THR A 69 -13.58 7.75 11.63
CA THR A 69 -14.15 6.42 11.89
C THR A 69 -14.20 6.17 13.39
N ILE A 70 -15.38 5.86 13.91
CA ILE A 70 -15.65 5.58 15.32
C ILE A 70 -15.80 4.07 15.53
N LYS A 71 -16.45 3.37 14.59
CA LYS A 71 -16.73 1.94 14.67
C LYS A 71 -15.96 1.13 13.64
N SER A 72 -15.56 -0.07 14.05
CA SER A 72 -14.93 -1.03 13.13
C SER A 72 -15.95 -1.66 12.16
N THR A 73 -15.76 -1.47 10.86
CA THR A 73 -16.62 -2.05 9.81
C THR A 73 -15.84 -3.08 8.98
N GLY A 74 -16.44 -4.25 8.75
CA GLY A 74 -15.84 -5.31 7.94
C GLY A 74 -16.43 -5.36 6.53
N ILE A 75 -15.57 -5.43 5.51
CA ILE A 75 -15.95 -5.59 4.11
C ILE A 75 -15.18 -6.76 3.50
N SER A 76 -15.87 -7.61 2.76
CA SER A 76 -15.25 -8.69 1.99
C SER A 76 -14.99 -8.25 0.56
N LEU A 77 -13.74 -8.37 0.11
CA LEU A 77 -13.28 -8.04 -1.23
C LEU A 77 -12.90 -9.33 -1.96
N TYR A 78 -13.46 -9.51 -3.15
CA TYR A 78 -13.03 -10.56 -4.07
C TYR A 78 -11.85 -10.06 -4.90
N TYR A 79 -10.76 -10.82 -4.91
CA TYR A 79 -9.57 -10.51 -5.69
C TYR A 79 -9.07 -11.73 -6.45
N GLU A 80 -8.89 -11.59 -7.76
CA GLU A 80 -8.31 -12.63 -8.60
C GLU A 80 -6.85 -12.29 -8.90
N MET A 81 -5.94 -13.15 -8.47
CA MET A 81 -4.52 -13.00 -8.75
C MET A 81 -4.20 -13.33 -10.21
N THR A 82 -3.40 -12.48 -10.86
CA THR A 82 -2.90 -12.74 -12.21
C THR A 82 -1.91 -13.91 -12.23
N GLU A 83 -1.86 -14.67 -13.32
CA GLU A 83 -0.96 -15.83 -13.46
C GLU A 83 0.50 -15.49 -13.19
N GLU A 84 0.93 -14.29 -13.58
CA GLU A 84 2.29 -13.79 -13.33
C GLU A 84 2.57 -13.60 -11.84
N SER A 85 1.59 -13.07 -11.08
CA SER A 85 1.71 -12.89 -9.64
C SER A 85 1.66 -14.22 -8.89
N LEU A 86 1.01 -15.24 -9.46
CA LEU A 86 1.00 -16.59 -8.91
C LEU A 86 2.37 -17.28 -9.01
N LYS A 87 3.19 -16.94 -10.01
CA LYS A 87 4.55 -17.50 -10.16
C LYS A 87 5.49 -17.04 -9.05
N SER A 88 5.34 -15.81 -8.58
CA SER A 88 6.15 -15.25 -7.48
C SER A 88 5.58 -15.53 -6.09
N TYR A 89 4.31 -15.96 -6.00
CA TYR A 89 3.67 -16.31 -4.74
C TYR A 89 4.21 -17.64 -4.18
N LYS A 90 4.68 -17.62 -2.93
CA LYS A 90 5.28 -18.78 -2.24
C LYS A 90 4.37 -19.43 -1.20
N GLY A 91 3.18 -18.87 -0.95
CA GLY A 91 2.25 -19.39 0.04
C GLY A 91 1.45 -20.58 -0.50
N GLU A 92 0.86 -21.34 0.42
CA GLU A 92 -0.16 -22.33 0.07
C GLU A 92 -1.38 -21.62 -0.52
N ARG A 93 -1.97 -22.21 -1.57
CA ARG A 93 -3.14 -21.68 -2.27
C ARG A 93 -3.92 -22.76 -2.99
N ASP A 94 -5.22 -22.53 -3.14
CA ASP A 94 -6.15 -23.36 -3.87
C ASP A 94 -6.77 -22.55 -5.02
N GLY A 95 -6.08 -22.50 -6.17
CA GLY A 95 -6.48 -21.65 -7.30
C GLY A 95 -5.99 -20.20 -7.20
N ASN A 96 -6.59 -19.29 -7.97
CA ASN A 96 -6.15 -17.90 -8.14
C ASN A 96 -7.07 -16.86 -7.46
N GLU A 97 -8.22 -17.28 -6.97
CA GLU A 97 -9.23 -16.44 -6.35
C GLU A 97 -8.95 -16.27 -4.87
N TYR A 98 -9.04 -15.04 -4.35
CA TYR A 98 -8.82 -14.73 -2.94
C TYR A 98 -10.00 -13.94 -2.39
N LEU A 99 -10.37 -14.26 -1.15
CA LEU A 99 -11.33 -13.51 -0.35
C LEU A 99 -10.57 -12.72 0.70
N ILE A 100 -10.56 -11.39 0.55
CA ILE A 100 -9.88 -10.50 1.48
C ILE A 100 -10.94 -9.83 2.36
N ASN A 101 -10.97 -10.19 3.64
CA ASN A 101 -11.82 -9.52 4.62
C ASN A 101 -11.05 -8.32 5.18
N LEU A 102 -11.46 -7.13 4.75
CA LEU A 102 -10.89 -5.87 5.18
C LEU A 102 -11.67 -5.35 6.39
N ILE A 103 -10.97 -5.04 7.46
CA ILE A 103 -11.55 -4.44 8.66
C ILE A 103 -11.04 -3.01 8.77
N ASP A 104 -11.94 -2.06 8.57
CA ASP A 104 -11.62 -0.66 8.74
C ASP A 104 -11.70 -0.31 10.23
N SER A 105 -10.57 0.00 10.86
CA SER A 105 -10.49 0.24 12.31
C SER A 105 -10.27 1.72 12.64
N PRO A 106 -10.78 2.25 13.76
CA PRO A 106 -10.59 3.66 14.12
C PRO A 106 -9.12 4.11 14.14
N GLY A 107 -8.83 5.33 13.67
CA GLY A 107 -7.47 5.89 13.71
C GLY A 107 -7.15 6.71 14.96
N HIS A 108 -8.17 7.02 15.78
CA HIS A 108 -8.04 7.87 16.95
C HIS A 108 -7.69 7.08 18.21
N VAL A 109 -6.81 7.62 19.05
CA VAL A 109 -6.33 6.97 20.29
C VAL A 109 -7.43 6.62 21.29
N ASP A 110 -8.46 7.46 21.36
CA ASP A 110 -9.63 7.25 22.24
C ASP A 110 -10.41 5.96 21.93
N PHE A 111 -10.29 5.43 20.70
CA PHE A 111 -10.94 4.20 20.26
C PHE A 111 -9.97 3.01 20.22
N SER A 112 -8.86 3.07 20.97
CA SER A 112 -7.83 2.02 21.01
C SER A 112 -8.34 0.63 21.42
N SER A 113 -9.43 0.56 22.19
CA SER A 113 -10.09 -0.72 22.55
C SER A 113 -10.68 -1.41 21.33
N GLU A 114 -11.28 -0.65 20.40
CA GLU A 114 -11.79 -1.17 19.13
C GLU A 114 -10.65 -1.58 18.20
N VAL A 115 -9.62 -0.75 18.05
CA VAL A 115 -8.44 -1.08 17.24
C VAL A 115 -7.81 -2.40 17.71
N THR A 116 -7.67 -2.57 19.03
CA THR A 116 -7.14 -3.81 19.61
C THR A 116 -8.06 -5.00 19.38
N ALA A 117 -9.39 -4.80 19.34
CA ALA A 117 -10.33 -5.88 19.04
C ALA A 117 -10.25 -6.29 17.56
N ALA A 118 -10.20 -5.32 16.64
CA ALA A 118 -10.03 -5.53 15.21
C ALA A 118 -8.71 -6.27 14.91
N LEU A 119 -7.61 -5.87 15.53
CA LEU A 119 -6.30 -6.52 15.35
C LEU A 119 -6.26 -7.98 15.84
N ARG A 120 -7.15 -8.41 16.75
CA ARG A 120 -7.17 -9.80 17.24
C ARG A 120 -7.87 -10.77 16.29
N ILE A 121 -8.66 -10.25 15.35
CA ILE A 121 -9.43 -11.04 14.38
C ILE A 121 -8.80 -11.02 12.99
N THR A 122 -7.70 -10.29 12.80
CA THR A 122 -6.98 -10.19 11.53
C THR A 122 -5.66 -10.96 11.57
N ASP A 123 -5.18 -11.35 10.39
CA ASP A 123 -3.91 -12.04 10.19
C ASP A 123 -2.78 -11.06 9.83
N GLY A 124 -3.15 -9.91 9.25
CA GLY A 124 -2.24 -8.85 8.83
C GLY A 124 -2.84 -7.46 9.05
N ALA A 125 -1.99 -6.45 8.98
CA ALA A 125 -2.40 -5.05 9.10
C ALA A 125 -1.80 -4.22 7.97
N LEU A 126 -2.65 -3.47 7.26
CA LEU A 126 -2.24 -2.43 6.32
C LEU A 126 -2.02 -1.13 7.09
N VAL A 127 -0.77 -0.70 7.19
CA VAL A 127 -0.35 0.52 7.87
C VAL A 127 -0.35 1.66 6.88
N VAL A 128 -1.27 2.61 7.04
CA VAL A 128 -1.40 3.78 6.15
C VAL A 128 -0.65 4.97 6.75
N VAL A 129 0.34 5.47 6.02
CA VAL A 129 1.17 6.60 6.47
C VAL A 129 1.20 7.67 5.40
N ASP A 130 0.88 8.91 5.77
CA ASP A 130 1.00 10.07 4.88
C ASP A 130 2.48 10.30 4.52
N CYS A 131 2.78 10.48 3.24
CA CYS A 131 4.14 10.69 2.76
C CYS A 131 4.76 12.04 3.16
N ILE A 132 3.95 13.04 3.52
CA ILE A 132 4.39 14.37 3.96
C ILE A 132 4.51 14.41 5.49
N GLU A 133 3.46 14.00 6.20
CA GLU A 133 3.46 14.03 7.68
C GLU A 133 4.37 12.95 8.27
N GLY A 134 4.47 11.81 7.58
CA GLY A 134 5.31 10.70 8.00
C GLY A 134 4.76 9.94 9.20
N VAL A 135 5.66 9.32 9.95
CA VAL A 135 5.30 8.46 11.08
C VAL A 135 5.08 9.30 12.34
N SER A 136 3.82 9.51 12.70
CA SER A 136 3.39 10.22 13.91
C SER A 136 3.28 9.30 15.14
N VAL A 137 3.17 9.89 16.34
CA VAL A 137 3.04 9.16 17.63
C VAL A 137 1.85 8.19 17.64
N GLN A 138 0.75 8.54 16.98
CA GLN A 138 -0.41 7.64 16.89
C GLN A 138 -0.15 6.46 15.96
N THR A 139 0.51 6.68 14.80
CA THR A 139 0.98 5.62 13.90
C THR A 139 1.86 4.63 14.66
N GLU A 140 2.81 5.14 15.45
CA GLU A 140 3.64 4.31 16.31
C GLU A 140 2.79 3.52 17.31
N THR A 141 1.82 4.15 17.97
CA THR A 141 0.97 3.49 18.95
C THR A 141 0.17 2.33 18.35
N VAL A 142 -0.50 2.54 17.21
CA VAL A 142 -1.28 1.49 16.55
C VAL A 142 -0.40 0.39 15.95
N LEU A 143 0.78 0.76 15.43
CA LEU A 143 1.76 -0.20 14.94
C LEU A 143 2.29 -1.08 16.08
N ARG A 144 2.64 -0.49 17.23
CA ARG A 144 3.05 -1.22 18.44
C ARG A 144 1.95 -2.17 18.94
N GLN A 145 0.69 -1.77 18.87
CA GLN A 145 -0.45 -2.64 19.21
C GLN A 145 -0.53 -3.85 18.27
N ALA A 146 -0.39 -3.64 16.96
CA ALA A 146 -0.39 -4.72 15.97
C ALA A 146 0.77 -5.69 16.18
N LEU A 147 1.98 -5.16 16.39
CA LEU A 147 3.19 -5.95 16.66
C LEU A 147 3.08 -6.76 17.95
N GLY A 148 2.54 -6.16 19.02
CA GLY A 148 2.28 -6.86 20.29
C GLY A 148 1.26 -8.00 20.18
N LYS A 149 0.46 -8.04 19.11
CA LYS A 149 -0.47 -9.13 18.77
C LYS A 149 0.07 -10.09 17.72
N ARG A 150 1.34 -9.94 17.30
CA ARG A 150 1.96 -10.73 16.23
C ARG A 150 1.19 -10.65 14.92
N ILE A 151 0.70 -9.45 14.59
CA ILE A 151 0.05 -9.15 13.31
C ILE A 151 1.09 -8.65 12.33
N ARG A 152 1.14 -9.22 11.12
CA ARG A 152 2.15 -8.89 10.12
C ARG A 152 1.81 -7.56 9.44
N PRO A 153 2.66 -6.52 9.57
CA PRO A 153 2.40 -5.24 8.92
C PRO A 153 2.77 -5.26 7.44
N VAL A 154 1.98 -4.57 6.63
CA VAL A 154 2.30 -4.16 5.26
C VAL A 154 2.13 -2.65 5.22
N LEU A 155 3.11 -1.92 4.71
CA LEU A 155 3.10 -0.46 4.73
C LEU A 155 2.53 0.09 3.42
N THR A 156 1.73 1.14 3.49
CA THR A 156 1.38 1.96 2.33
C THR A 156 1.72 3.42 2.61
N VAL A 157 2.57 3.98 1.75
CA VAL A 157 2.94 5.39 1.72
C VAL A 157 1.86 6.11 0.91
N ASN A 158 0.97 6.80 1.61
CA ASN A 158 -0.26 7.39 1.06
C ASN A 158 -0.13 8.90 0.83
N LYS A 159 -1.09 9.47 0.11
CA LYS A 159 -1.18 10.89 -0.28
C LYS A 159 -0.04 11.36 -1.18
N MET A 160 0.52 10.45 -1.98
CA MET A 160 1.59 10.79 -2.92
C MET A 160 1.19 11.84 -3.95
N ASP A 161 -0.10 11.96 -4.24
CA ASP A 161 -0.68 13.03 -5.05
C ASP A 161 -0.34 14.42 -4.52
N ARG A 162 -0.26 14.60 -3.19
CA ARG A 162 0.15 15.89 -2.60
C ARG A 162 1.59 16.25 -2.93
N CYS A 163 2.50 15.26 -2.96
CA CYS A 163 3.88 15.50 -3.38
C CYS A 163 3.95 15.93 -4.86
N PHE A 164 3.25 15.24 -5.76
CA PHE A 164 3.40 15.47 -7.19
C PHE A 164 2.51 16.59 -7.75
N LEU A 165 1.30 16.76 -7.24
CA LEU A 165 0.29 17.71 -7.76
C LEU A 165 0.26 19.02 -6.98
N GLU A 166 0.26 18.96 -5.64
CA GLU A 166 0.17 20.17 -4.79
C GLU A 166 1.53 20.82 -4.61
N LEU A 167 2.51 20.07 -4.09
CA LEU A 167 3.84 20.58 -3.78
C LEU A 167 4.76 20.64 -5.00
N GLN A 168 4.43 19.89 -6.06
CA GLN A 168 5.22 19.79 -7.30
C GLN A 168 6.71 19.53 -7.04
N VAL A 169 7.00 18.70 -6.03
CA VAL A 169 8.39 18.37 -5.69
C VAL A 169 9.03 17.54 -6.80
N GLU A 170 10.30 17.84 -7.09
CA GLU A 170 11.10 17.07 -8.03
C GLU A 170 11.29 15.64 -7.53
N GLY A 171 11.45 14.68 -8.45
CA GLY A 171 11.40 13.26 -8.10
C GLY A 171 12.44 12.81 -7.06
N GLU A 172 13.64 13.39 -7.04
CA GLU A 172 14.66 13.07 -6.03
C GLU A 172 14.31 13.65 -4.66
N GLU A 173 13.72 14.85 -4.62
CA GLU A 173 13.23 15.47 -3.38
C GLU A 173 12.02 14.71 -2.83
N ALA A 174 11.14 14.21 -3.71
CA ALA A 174 9.99 13.38 -3.33
C ALA A 174 10.41 12.00 -2.79
N TYR A 175 11.52 11.43 -3.29
CA TYR A 175 12.03 10.14 -2.84
C TYR A 175 12.45 10.16 -1.36
N GLN A 176 13.02 11.27 -0.88
CA GLN A 176 13.56 11.37 0.48
C GLN A 176 12.47 11.20 1.57
N PRO A 177 11.32 11.92 1.52
CA PRO A 177 10.20 11.65 2.42
C PRO A 177 9.73 10.20 2.38
N PHE A 178 9.62 9.58 1.19
CA PHE A 178 9.19 8.19 1.07
C PHE A 178 10.14 7.23 1.78
N SER A 179 11.46 7.38 1.58
CA SER A 179 12.48 6.58 2.28
C SER A 179 12.40 6.80 3.79
N CYS A 180 12.28 8.06 4.22
CA CYS A 180 12.18 8.43 5.63
C CYS A 180 10.96 7.78 6.31
N VAL A 181 9.80 7.75 5.66
CA VAL A 181 8.60 7.06 6.18
C VAL A 181 8.88 5.57 6.43
N ILE A 182 9.48 4.89 5.44
CA ILE A 182 9.79 3.46 5.52
C ILE A 182 10.83 3.18 6.61
N GLU A 183 11.88 3.98 6.67
CA GLU A 183 12.94 3.87 7.68
C GLU A 183 12.38 4.08 9.09
N ASN A 184 11.59 5.13 9.31
CA ASN A 184 10.98 5.41 10.61
C ASN A 184 10.02 4.30 11.04
N ALA A 185 9.22 3.75 10.12
CA ALA A 185 8.37 2.60 10.42
C ALA A 185 9.20 1.37 10.80
N ASN A 186 10.29 1.11 10.07
CA ASN A 186 11.21 0.01 10.36
C ASN A 186 11.95 0.15 11.68
N VAL A 187 12.30 1.37 12.11
CA VAL A 187 12.88 1.63 13.43
C VAL A 187 11.92 1.15 14.52
N ILE A 188 10.62 1.43 14.38
CA ILE A 188 9.60 0.96 15.34
C ILE A 188 9.47 -0.56 15.28
N MET A 189 9.36 -1.14 14.08
CA MET A 189 9.25 -2.60 13.89
C MET A 189 10.46 -3.35 14.47
N ALA A 190 11.67 -2.80 14.32
CA ALA A 190 12.90 -3.37 14.87
C ALA A 190 12.88 -3.50 16.41
N THR A 191 12.09 -2.68 17.10
CA THR A 191 11.97 -2.76 18.57
C THR A 191 11.16 -3.97 19.05
N TYR A 192 10.44 -4.68 18.15
CA TYR A 192 9.61 -5.84 18.46
C TYR A 192 10.13 -7.12 17.80
N GLU A 193 11.43 -7.38 17.90
CA GLU A 193 12.00 -8.63 17.41
C GLU A 193 11.49 -9.83 18.23
N ASP A 194 10.76 -10.73 17.57
CA ASP A 194 10.35 -12.02 18.12
C ASP A 194 10.87 -13.12 17.18
N LYS A 195 11.72 -14.02 17.70
CA LYS A 195 12.35 -15.10 16.94
C LYS A 195 11.34 -16.00 16.22
N LEU A 196 10.14 -16.14 16.77
CA LEU A 196 9.07 -16.93 16.15
C LEU A 196 8.33 -16.15 15.05
N PHE A 197 8.36 -14.82 15.14
CA PHE A 197 7.63 -13.94 14.24
C PHE A 197 8.46 -13.58 12.99
N GLY A 198 9.79 -13.68 13.10
CA GLY A 198 10.73 -13.52 12.00
C GLY A 198 10.97 -12.05 11.65
N ASP A 199 11.40 -11.81 10.42
CA ASP A 199 11.58 -10.46 9.89
C ASP A 199 10.22 -9.82 9.61
N ILE A 200 9.92 -8.76 10.37
CA ILE A 200 8.66 -8.00 10.33
C ILE A 200 8.84 -6.60 9.74
N GLN A 201 10.06 -6.28 9.31
CA GLN A 201 10.35 -5.02 8.67
C GLN A 201 9.77 -5.00 7.25
N VAL A 202 9.51 -3.79 6.77
CA VAL A 202 8.96 -3.53 5.45
C VAL A 202 10.06 -3.01 4.51
N TYR A 203 10.07 -3.58 3.32
CA TYR A 203 11.04 -3.39 2.26
C TYR A 203 10.32 -3.22 0.92
N PRO A 204 10.47 -2.07 0.25
CA PRO A 204 9.90 -1.85 -1.08
C PRO A 204 10.38 -2.88 -2.11
N GLU A 205 11.66 -3.24 -2.06
CA GLU A 205 12.28 -4.21 -2.96
C GLU A 205 11.81 -5.66 -2.73
N LYS A 206 11.20 -5.94 -1.57
CA LYS A 206 10.51 -7.23 -1.30
C LYS A 206 9.00 -7.16 -1.56
N GLY A 207 8.49 -6.01 -2.03
CA GLY A 207 7.07 -5.82 -2.33
C GLY A 207 6.15 -5.66 -1.10
N THR A 208 6.71 -5.37 0.07
CA THR A 208 5.95 -5.17 1.33
C THR A 208 5.57 -3.72 1.59
N VAL A 209 5.95 -2.81 0.68
CA VAL A 209 5.57 -1.40 0.70
C VAL A 209 4.80 -1.07 -0.58
N ALA A 210 3.63 -0.46 -0.40
CA ALA A 210 2.83 0.13 -1.45
C ALA A 210 2.94 1.66 -1.41
N PHE A 211 2.65 2.26 -2.56
CA PHE A 211 2.69 3.68 -2.86
C PHE A 211 1.32 4.05 -3.39
N SER A 212 0.58 4.91 -2.68
CA SER A 212 -0.85 5.13 -2.97
C SER A 212 -1.27 6.60 -2.95
N ALA A 213 -2.31 6.89 -3.72
CA ALA A 213 -3.12 8.09 -3.61
C ALA A 213 -4.58 7.66 -3.52
N GLY A 214 -5.06 7.49 -2.29
CA GLY A 214 -6.44 7.05 -2.03
C GLY A 214 -7.50 7.97 -2.65
N LEU A 215 -7.25 9.28 -2.74
CA LEU A 215 -8.20 10.22 -3.34
C LEU A 215 -8.37 10.01 -4.85
N HIS A 216 -7.30 9.66 -5.55
CA HIS A 216 -7.31 9.45 -7.00
C HIS A 216 -7.50 7.98 -7.41
N GLY A 217 -7.67 7.08 -6.43
CA GLY A 217 -7.98 5.67 -6.68
C GLY A 217 -6.84 4.89 -7.36
N TRP A 218 -5.58 5.27 -7.17
CA TRP A 218 -4.45 4.50 -7.66
C TRP A 218 -3.47 4.11 -6.54
N ALA A 219 -2.88 2.94 -6.70
CA ALA A 219 -1.80 2.44 -5.86
C ALA A 219 -0.89 1.53 -6.68
N PHE A 220 0.38 1.46 -6.30
CA PHE A 220 1.33 0.54 -6.91
C PHE A 220 2.35 0.06 -5.88
N THR A 221 2.97 -1.07 -6.18
CA THR A 221 4.18 -1.57 -5.51
C THR A 221 5.31 -1.59 -6.53
N LEU A 222 6.55 -1.72 -6.06
CA LEU A 222 7.69 -1.84 -6.98
C LEU A 222 7.59 -3.08 -7.89
N THR A 223 6.92 -4.15 -7.46
CA THR A 223 6.68 -5.34 -8.29
C THR A 223 5.97 -5.00 -9.59
N SER A 224 4.99 -4.07 -9.57
CA SER A 224 4.23 -3.70 -10.76
C SER A 224 5.11 -3.08 -11.84
N PHE A 225 6.01 -2.18 -11.45
CA PHE A 225 6.97 -1.57 -12.37
C PHE A 225 8.12 -2.52 -12.71
N ALA A 226 8.58 -3.34 -11.76
CA ALA A 226 9.61 -4.34 -11.99
C ALA A 226 9.20 -5.31 -13.08
N LYS A 227 7.95 -5.80 -13.09
CA LYS A 227 7.41 -6.64 -14.19
C LYS A 227 7.47 -5.96 -15.55
N MET A 228 7.05 -4.69 -15.60
CA MET A 228 7.05 -3.92 -16.85
C MET A 228 8.48 -3.68 -17.37
N TYR A 229 9.44 -3.41 -16.50
CA TYR A 229 10.80 -3.08 -16.90
C TYR A 229 11.70 -4.32 -17.04
N ALA A 230 11.47 -5.39 -16.28
CA ALA A 230 12.19 -6.66 -16.40
C ALA A 230 12.13 -7.21 -17.83
N SER A 231 10.94 -7.21 -18.44
CA SER A 231 10.73 -7.61 -19.83
C SER A 231 11.45 -6.69 -20.82
N LYS A 232 11.39 -5.36 -20.61
CA LYS A 232 12.06 -4.36 -21.48
C LYS A 232 13.58 -4.42 -21.43
N PHE A 233 14.15 -4.65 -20.26
CA PHE A 233 15.60 -4.68 -20.05
C PHE A 233 16.21 -6.09 -20.14
N GLY A 234 15.39 -7.14 -20.22
CA GLY A 234 15.85 -8.53 -20.20
C GLY A 234 16.52 -8.92 -18.88
N VAL A 235 16.02 -8.42 -17.76
CA VAL A 235 16.56 -8.65 -16.42
C VAL A 235 15.51 -9.37 -15.58
N ASP A 236 15.93 -10.23 -14.65
CA ASP A 236 15.03 -10.87 -13.68
C ASP A 236 14.22 -9.85 -12.86
N GLU A 237 12.96 -10.17 -12.55
CA GLU A 237 12.06 -9.29 -11.79
C GLU A 237 12.62 -8.94 -10.41
N THR A 238 13.19 -9.93 -9.70
CA THR A 238 13.77 -9.74 -8.36
C THR A 238 14.94 -8.76 -8.42
N LYS A 239 15.83 -8.95 -9.40
CA LYS A 239 16.97 -8.03 -9.62
C LYS A 239 16.52 -6.64 -10.05
N MET A 240 15.42 -6.54 -10.79
CA MET A 240 14.86 -5.25 -11.17
C MET A 240 14.26 -4.54 -9.95
N MET A 241 13.57 -5.25 -9.05
CA MET A 241 13.06 -4.66 -7.80
C MET A 241 14.16 -4.06 -6.94
N GLU A 242 15.28 -4.77 -6.77
CA GLU A 242 16.46 -4.26 -6.04
C GLU A 242 17.00 -2.96 -6.68
N ARG A 243 16.99 -2.88 -8.01
CA ARG A 243 17.47 -1.70 -8.76
C ARG A 243 16.52 -0.51 -8.72
N LEU A 244 15.22 -0.74 -8.50
CA LEU A 244 14.21 0.31 -8.46
C LEU A 244 14.18 1.07 -7.14
N TRP A 245 14.89 0.61 -6.11
CA TRP A 245 14.93 1.25 -4.79
C TRP A 245 16.36 1.46 -4.29
N GLY A 246 16.53 2.33 -3.30
CA GLY A 246 17.81 2.61 -2.67
C GLY A 246 18.77 3.39 -3.56
N GLU A 247 20.08 3.25 -3.27
CA GLU A 247 21.18 3.92 -3.96
C GLU A 247 21.52 3.25 -5.31
N ASN A 248 20.51 3.06 -6.15
CA ASN A 248 20.64 2.55 -7.50
C ASN A 248 20.26 3.64 -8.49
N PHE A 249 21.14 3.89 -9.46
CA PHE A 249 20.98 4.93 -10.47
C PHE A 249 21.05 4.32 -11.86
N PHE A 250 20.24 4.86 -12.77
CA PHE A 250 20.16 4.45 -14.16
C PHE A 250 20.45 5.63 -15.06
N ASP A 251 21.36 5.43 -16.02
CA ASP A 251 21.65 6.40 -17.06
C ASP A 251 21.07 5.92 -18.40
N PRO A 252 20.02 6.58 -18.93
CA PRO A 252 19.41 6.22 -20.20
C PRO A 252 20.37 6.32 -21.40
N ALA A 253 21.38 7.20 -21.33
CA ALA A 253 22.32 7.41 -22.42
C ALA A 253 23.25 6.20 -22.59
N THR A 254 23.78 5.67 -21.49
CA THR A 254 24.68 4.52 -21.49
C THR A 254 23.95 3.18 -21.30
N LYS A 255 22.67 3.22 -20.90
CA LYS A 255 21.85 2.07 -20.49
C LYS A 255 22.49 1.23 -19.36
N LYS A 256 23.29 1.87 -18.52
CA LYS A 256 24.01 1.23 -17.42
C LYS A 256 23.40 1.60 -16.07
N TRP A 257 23.48 0.63 -15.16
CA TRP A 257 23.16 0.81 -13.74
C TRP A 257 24.44 1.09 -12.97
N THR A 258 24.37 1.98 -11.98
CA THR A 258 25.46 2.30 -11.05
C THR A 258 24.90 2.45 -9.64
N THR A 259 25.69 2.06 -8.64
CA THR A 259 25.33 2.22 -7.22
C THR A 259 25.83 3.53 -6.62
N LYS A 260 26.43 4.39 -7.44
CA LYS A 260 26.94 5.69 -7.05
C LYS A 260 26.31 6.77 -7.89
N ASN A 261 25.88 7.84 -7.23
CA ASN A 261 25.49 9.06 -7.92
C ASN A 261 26.72 9.61 -8.65
N THR A 262 26.64 9.67 -9.98
CA THR A 262 27.74 10.14 -10.84
C THR A 262 27.72 11.66 -11.02
N GLY A 263 26.71 12.36 -10.50
CA GLY A 263 26.50 13.80 -10.71
C GLY A 263 26.13 14.18 -12.14
N SER A 264 25.99 13.20 -13.04
CA SER A 264 25.53 13.42 -14.41
C SER A 264 24.04 13.80 -14.40
N PRO A 265 23.62 14.86 -15.12
CA PRO A 265 22.21 15.23 -15.24
C PRO A 265 21.32 14.11 -15.80
N THR A 266 21.90 13.17 -16.57
CA THR A 266 21.19 12.04 -17.18
C THR A 266 21.09 10.83 -16.26
N CYS A 267 21.98 10.72 -15.27
CA CYS A 267 22.02 9.58 -14.36
C CYS A 267 21.17 9.90 -13.14
N LYS A 268 19.95 9.36 -13.12
CA LYS A 268 19.00 9.59 -12.03
C LYS A 268 18.75 8.30 -11.26
N ARG A 269 18.30 8.43 -10.01
CA ARG A 269 17.91 7.28 -9.18
C ARG A 269 16.87 6.42 -9.92
N GLY A 270 16.96 5.10 -9.80
CA GLY A 270 16.13 4.14 -10.51
C GLY A 270 14.63 4.41 -10.31
N PHE A 271 14.22 4.64 -9.05
CA PHE A 271 12.86 5.04 -8.70
C PHE A 271 12.43 6.30 -9.46
N VAL A 272 13.24 7.36 -9.40
CA VAL A 272 12.91 8.66 -10.00
C VAL A 272 12.81 8.56 -11.53
N GLN A 273 13.78 7.87 -12.14
CA GLN A 273 13.90 7.76 -13.59
C GLN A 273 12.80 6.91 -14.22
N LEU A 274 12.39 5.83 -13.56
CA LEU A 274 11.48 4.83 -14.13
C LEU A 274 10.05 4.92 -13.57
N ILE A 275 9.87 5.41 -12.35
CA ILE A 275 8.56 5.47 -11.68
C ILE A 275 8.05 6.92 -11.65
N SER A 276 8.74 7.82 -10.96
CA SER A 276 8.28 9.22 -10.81
C SER A 276 8.11 9.93 -12.16
N TYR A 277 9.01 9.66 -13.12
CA TYR A 277 8.88 10.17 -14.49
C TYR A 277 7.63 9.64 -15.19
N ALA A 278 7.32 8.34 -15.06
CA ALA A 278 6.13 7.76 -15.66
C ALA A 278 4.84 8.38 -15.07
N MET A 279 4.82 8.60 -13.76
CA MET A 279 3.68 9.18 -13.06
C MET A 279 3.41 10.64 -13.43
N SER A 280 4.46 11.46 -13.47
CA SER A 280 4.36 12.88 -13.86
C SER A 280 3.95 13.10 -15.32
N HIS A 281 4.21 12.13 -16.20
CA HIS A 281 3.82 12.22 -17.61
C HIS A 281 2.40 11.69 -17.85
N SER A 282 1.98 10.66 -17.10
CA SER A 282 0.58 10.22 -17.11
C SER A 282 -0.38 11.30 -16.61
N SER A 283 -0.02 12.06 -15.56
CA SER A 283 -0.85 13.16 -15.04
C SER A 283 -0.99 14.35 -16.00
N LYS A 284 -0.03 14.54 -16.93
CA LYS A 284 -0.12 15.57 -17.99
C LYS A 284 -0.94 15.12 -19.21
N SER A 285 -1.20 13.82 -19.36
CA SER A 285 -1.97 13.26 -20.47
C SER A 285 -3.48 13.19 -20.20
N SER A 286 -3.91 13.41 -18.95
CA SER A 286 -5.31 13.48 -18.55
C SER A 286 -5.86 14.92 -18.58
N THR A 287 -5.66 15.62 -19.69
CA THR A 287 -6.47 16.81 -20.02
C THR A 287 -7.74 16.30 -20.71
N PRO A 288 -8.94 16.56 -20.18
CA PRO A 288 -10.16 16.06 -20.78
C PRO A 288 -10.35 16.69 -22.16
N ALA A 289 -10.55 15.83 -23.17
CA ALA A 289 -11.24 16.19 -24.40
C ALA A 289 -12.72 15.83 -24.25
#